data_AF-A0A0C9R5E5-F1
#
_entry.id   AF-A0A0C9R5E5-F1
#
_cell.length_a   1.000
_cell.length_b   1.000
_cell.length_c   1.000
_cell.angle_alpha   90.00
_cell.angle_beta   90.00
_cell.angle_gamma   90.00
#
_symmetry.space_group_name_H-M   'P 1'
#
loop_
_entity.id
_entity.type
_entity.pdbx_description
1 polymer ?
#
loop_
_entity_poly.entity_id
_entity_poly.type
_entity_poly.pdbx_seq_one_letter_code
_entity_poly.pdbx_strand_id
1 'polypeptide(L)'
;MVWDDGLSVREVNEEKKKTAKFPSRERNFAVRRRGPRRTVSVRESGVSLCDNMSGDVNFCRSCCNPQPPTVKNCTSCKCPKEAHDVCHEEWVSVRARLGLKGDGTNNYVGFEPRERGLAWAPPGLPPNKVEEYFSMLPEISVPRLGTQGERHRDRQLSTQLPKQDLARAYCRHLDPQHSASADDFMAARNEIALDIGTVQEVFERNQECGACHEPLKYGSLVVMASKRGQLYHPVCFKCTHCDELLVDLAYCVHDDTLYCERHYAEELKPRCAACDELIFSGEYTKAMNKDWHSGHFCCWQCDESLTGQRYVLRDEHPYCIKCYESIFANGCEECNKIIGIDSKDLSYKDKHWHEACFLCHKCRVSLVDKQFGSKVDKIYCGNCYDAQFASRCDGCGEIFRA
;
A
#
# COMPACT_ATOMS: atom_id res chain seq x y z
N MET A 1 -6.26 48.57 -12.85
CA MET A 1 -6.25 47.80 -14.12
C MET A 1 -5.17 46.75 -14.02
N VAL A 2 -5.53 45.53 -13.62
CA VAL A 2 -4.95 44.25 -14.05
C VAL A 2 -6.06 43.23 -13.80
N TRP A 3 -6.46 42.52 -14.84
CA TRP A 3 -7.38 41.39 -14.82
C TRP A 3 -6.51 40.13 -14.75
N ASP A 4 -6.94 39.11 -14.03
CA ASP A 4 -6.54 37.75 -14.39
C ASP A 4 -7.72 36.80 -14.17
N ASP A 5 -8.25 36.34 -15.30
CA ASP A 5 -9.32 35.38 -15.47
C ASP A 5 -8.73 33.97 -15.40
N GLY A 6 -9.26 33.11 -14.54
CA GLY A 6 -8.68 31.77 -14.36
C GLY A 6 -9.56 30.74 -13.68
N LEU A 7 -10.88 30.80 -13.86
CA LEU A 7 -11.77 29.67 -13.56
C LEU A 7 -11.78 28.72 -14.78
N SER A 8 -11.26 27.50 -14.62
CA SER A 8 -11.55 26.41 -15.55
C SER A 8 -11.93 25.15 -14.78
N VAL A 9 -13.14 24.66 -15.09
CA VAL A 9 -13.66 23.34 -14.72
C VAL A 9 -13.01 22.34 -15.66
N ARG A 10 -12.28 21.35 -15.13
CA ARG A 10 -11.77 20.24 -15.93
C ARG A 10 -12.80 19.11 -15.93
N GLU A 11 -13.41 18.89 -17.09
CA GLU A 11 -14.16 17.68 -17.43
C GLU A 11 -13.20 16.48 -17.43
N VAL A 12 -13.54 15.43 -16.69
CA VAL A 12 -12.82 14.15 -16.75
C VAL A 12 -13.41 13.36 -17.91
N ASN A 13 -12.71 13.37 -19.04
CA ASN A 13 -13.05 12.54 -20.19
C ASN A 13 -12.58 11.10 -19.98
N GLU A 14 -13.42 10.17 -20.44
CA GLU A 14 -13.22 8.72 -20.41
C GLU A 14 -11.88 8.29 -21.02
N GLU A 15 -11.10 7.47 -20.29
CA GLU A 15 -9.98 6.73 -20.86
C GLU A 15 -10.25 5.23 -20.93
N LYS A 16 -9.85 4.69 -22.08
CA LYS A 16 -10.20 3.40 -22.67
C LYS A 16 -9.70 2.22 -21.83
N LYS A 17 -10.59 1.25 -21.56
CA LYS A 17 -10.22 -0.11 -21.14
C LYS A 17 -9.33 -0.76 -22.22
N LYS A 18 -8.05 -0.99 -21.90
CA LYS A 18 -7.24 -2.05 -22.51
C LYS A 18 -7.00 -3.12 -21.46
N THR A 19 -7.83 -4.15 -21.46
CA THR A 19 -7.53 -5.40 -20.77
C THR A 19 -6.56 -6.21 -21.63
N ALA A 20 -5.44 -6.62 -21.06
CA ALA A 20 -4.60 -7.65 -21.65
C ALA A 20 -5.39 -8.96 -21.66
N LYS A 21 -5.63 -9.53 -22.84
CA LYS A 21 -6.28 -10.83 -23.00
C LYS A 21 -5.25 -11.92 -22.73
N PHE A 22 -5.42 -12.65 -21.63
CA PHE A 22 -4.81 -13.97 -21.50
C PHE A 22 -5.51 -14.94 -22.46
N PRO A 23 -4.76 -15.74 -23.24
CA PRO A 23 -5.36 -16.73 -24.13
C PRO A 23 -5.95 -17.88 -23.33
N SER A 24 -7.29 -17.94 -23.28
CA SER A 24 -8.05 -19.11 -22.85
C SER A 24 -7.80 -20.25 -23.84
N ARG A 25 -7.05 -21.28 -23.45
CA ARG A 25 -6.72 -22.41 -24.32
C ARG A 25 -7.91 -23.35 -24.43
N GLU A 26 -8.61 -23.28 -25.57
CA GLU A 26 -9.60 -24.25 -26.00
C GLU A 26 -8.97 -25.63 -26.22
N ARG A 27 -9.67 -26.66 -25.73
CA ARG A 27 -9.29 -28.07 -25.84
C ARG A 27 -9.63 -28.58 -27.23
N ASN A 28 -8.64 -29.09 -27.96
CA ASN A 28 -8.88 -30.05 -29.03
C ASN A 28 -8.01 -31.30 -28.79
N PHE A 29 -8.70 -32.43 -28.68
CA PHE A 29 -8.14 -33.75 -28.45
C PHE A 29 -7.48 -34.30 -29.71
N ALA A 30 -6.33 -34.96 -29.54
CA ALA A 30 -5.89 -36.04 -30.42
C ALA A 30 -5.24 -37.13 -29.57
N VAL A 31 -5.81 -38.33 -29.65
CA VAL A 31 -5.51 -39.53 -28.86
C VAL A 31 -4.23 -40.21 -29.35
N ARG A 32 -3.39 -40.70 -28.42
CA ARG A 32 -2.56 -41.90 -28.66
C ARG A 32 -2.63 -42.86 -27.46
N ARG A 33 -2.95 -44.12 -27.77
CA ARG A 33 -3.16 -45.25 -26.85
C ARG A 33 -1.85 -45.77 -26.24
N ARG A 34 -1.85 -46.17 -24.97
CA ARG A 34 -1.02 -47.27 -24.42
C ARG A 34 -1.79 -48.05 -23.32
N GLY A 35 -1.54 -49.36 -23.27
CA GLY A 35 -2.29 -50.41 -22.56
C GLY A 35 -1.98 -50.61 -21.06
N PRO A 36 -2.27 -51.79 -20.47
CA PRO A 36 -3.01 -51.87 -19.21
C PRO A 36 -2.19 -52.12 -17.92
N ARG A 37 -2.86 -51.74 -16.81
CA ARG A 37 -2.81 -52.24 -15.41
C ARG A 37 -1.52 -52.05 -14.59
N ARG A 38 -1.71 -51.44 -13.40
CA ARG A 38 -1.70 -52.14 -12.10
C ARG A 38 -2.32 -51.26 -11.01
N THR A 39 -3.39 -51.76 -10.39
CA THR A 39 -3.97 -51.23 -9.15
C THR A 39 -3.08 -51.61 -7.98
N VAL A 40 -2.60 -50.62 -7.22
CA VAL A 40 -2.12 -50.81 -5.85
C VAL A 40 -2.76 -49.74 -4.99
N SER A 41 -3.60 -50.18 -4.06
CA SER A 41 -4.14 -49.38 -2.97
C SER A 41 -3.01 -49.06 -1.99
N VAL A 42 -2.81 -47.77 -1.69
CA VAL A 42 -2.04 -47.36 -0.52
C VAL A 42 -2.89 -46.36 0.27
N ARG A 43 -2.96 -46.68 1.56
CA ARG A 43 -3.82 -46.12 2.59
C ARG A 43 -3.53 -44.63 2.82
N GLU A 44 -4.61 -43.89 3.01
CA GLU A 44 -4.60 -42.58 3.64
C GLU A 44 -3.89 -42.68 4.99
N SER A 45 -2.82 -41.89 5.15
CA SER A 45 -2.27 -41.56 6.46
C SER A 45 -2.42 -40.06 6.58
N GLY A 46 -3.48 -39.64 7.28
CA GLY A 46 -3.70 -38.25 7.62
C GLY A 46 -2.53 -37.73 8.43
N VAL A 47 -1.94 -36.63 7.98
CA VAL A 47 -1.11 -35.78 8.83
C VAL A 47 -2.04 -34.74 9.42
N SER A 48 -2.33 -34.92 10.69
CA SER A 48 -3.05 -33.98 11.55
C SER A 48 -2.31 -32.64 11.52
N LEU A 49 -2.92 -31.64 10.89
CA LEU A 49 -2.59 -30.25 11.16
C LEU A 49 -2.96 -30.01 12.63
N CYS A 50 -1.97 -29.74 13.47
CA CYS A 50 -2.23 -29.26 14.81
C CYS A 50 -2.95 -27.92 14.69
N ASP A 51 -4.24 -27.93 15.03
CA ASP A 51 -5.02 -26.74 15.34
C ASP A 51 -4.29 -25.96 16.43
N ASN A 52 -3.68 -24.85 16.05
CA ASN A 52 -3.49 -23.72 16.95
C ASN A 52 -4.16 -22.52 16.30
N MET A 53 -5.42 -22.34 16.66
CA MET A 53 -6.11 -21.06 16.53
C MET A 53 -5.41 -20.04 17.43
N SER A 54 -4.44 -19.32 16.87
CA SER A 54 -4.00 -18.03 17.39
C SER A 54 -3.95 -17.09 16.19
N GLY A 55 -4.99 -16.27 16.04
CA GLY A 55 -5.09 -15.33 14.93
C GLY A 55 -3.84 -14.45 14.83
N ASP A 56 -3.39 -14.14 13.61
CA ASP A 56 -2.27 -13.23 13.39
C ASP A 56 -2.61 -11.85 14.01
N VAL A 57 -2.07 -11.61 15.19
CA VAL A 57 -2.14 -10.34 15.88
C VAL A 57 -0.88 -9.56 15.58
N ASN A 58 -1.01 -8.39 14.96
CA ASN A 58 0.11 -7.45 14.82
C ASN A 58 0.43 -6.84 16.19
N PHE A 59 1.57 -7.18 16.78
CA PHE A 59 2.01 -6.63 18.06
C PHE A 59 2.74 -5.30 17.88
N CYS A 60 2.21 -4.23 18.49
CA CYS A 60 2.91 -2.95 18.63
C CYS A 60 3.76 -2.96 19.90
N ARG A 61 5.10 -2.85 19.78
CA ARG A 61 6.02 -2.93 20.93
C ARG A 61 5.94 -1.76 21.91
N SER A 62 5.24 -0.67 21.57
CA SER A 62 4.96 0.41 22.54
C SER A 62 3.67 0.18 23.33
N CYS A 63 2.79 -0.75 22.93
CA CYS A 63 1.45 -0.86 23.53
C CYS A 63 0.95 -2.29 23.82
N CYS A 64 1.67 -3.37 23.47
CA CYS A 64 1.35 -4.76 23.86
C CYS A 64 -0.16 -5.13 23.80
N ASN A 65 -0.90 -4.66 22.79
CA ASN A 65 -2.33 -4.92 22.69
C ASN A 65 -2.71 -5.47 21.31
N PRO A 66 -3.46 -6.57 21.22
CA PRO A 66 -3.97 -7.08 19.96
C PRO A 66 -4.79 -6.05 19.18
N GLN A 67 -4.49 -5.85 17.90
CA GLN A 67 -5.29 -5.01 17.02
C GLN A 67 -6.05 -5.86 16.00
N PRO A 68 -7.33 -5.57 15.75
CA PRO A 68 -8.09 -6.24 14.70
C PRO A 68 -7.52 -5.91 13.29
N PRO A 69 -7.63 -6.83 12.32
CA PRO A 69 -7.05 -6.68 10.97
C PRO A 69 -7.49 -5.47 10.15
N THR A 70 -8.62 -4.87 10.50
CA THR A 70 -9.32 -3.86 9.70
C THR A 70 -8.83 -2.43 9.94
N VAL A 71 -7.94 -2.22 10.92
CA VAL A 71 -7.53 -0.86 11.32
C VAL A 71 -6.29 -0.42 10.55
N LYS A 72 -6.44 0.65 9.77
CA LYS A 72 -5.38 1.25 8.93
C LYS A 72 -4.22 1.84 9.75
N ASN A 73 -4.52 2.36 10.94
CA ASN A 73 -3.55 2.96 11.88
C ASN A 73 -3.74 2.34 13.27
N CYS A 74 -2.68 2.21 14.07
CA CYS A 74 -2.84 1.75 15.46
C CYS A 74 -3.85 2.62 16.24
N THR A 75 -4.75 1.99 16.99
CA THR A 75 -5.69 2.74 17.85
C THR A 75 -4.99 3.48 18.99
N SER A 76 -3.81 3.03 19.42
CA SER A 76 -3.03 3.62 20.52
C SER A 76 -1.99 4.66 20.09
N CYS A 77 -1.17 4.40 19.06
CA CYS A 77 -0.13 5.34 18.58
C CYS A 77 -0.55 6.18 17.37
N LYS A 78 -1.65 5.85 16.68
CA LYS A 78 -2.06 6.43 15.38
C LYS A 78 -1.03 6.32 14.26
N CYS A 79 0.01 5.51 14.44
CA CYS A 79 1.06 5.29 13.47
C CYS A 79 0.61 4.33 12.34
N PRO A 80 1.12 4.51 11.10
CA PRO A 80 0.75 3.68 9.94
C PRO A 80 1.27 2.24 10.09
N LYS A 81 0.60 1.27 9.47
CA LYS A 81 0.89 -0.18 9.60
C LYS A 81 2.36 -0.52 9.26
N GLU A 82 2.95 0.21 8.33
CA GLU A 82 4.33 0.06 7.87
C GLU A 82 5.37 0.52 8.91
N ALA A 83 4.93 1.30 9.92
CA ALA A 83 5.75 1.75 11.03
C ALA A 83 5.71 0.80 12.24
N HIS A 84 4.94 -0.31 12.16
CA HIS A 84 4.97 -1.35 13.18
C HIS A 84 6.04 -2.39 12.86
N ASP A 85 6.91 -2.67 13.83
CA ASP A 85 7.78 -3.85 13.79
C ASP A 85 6.89 -5.10 13.85
N VAL A 86 6.62 -5.72 12.70
CA VAL A 86 5.99 -7.05 12.62
C VAL A 86 7.03 -8.06 13.11
N CYS A 87 6.96 -8.40 14.39
CA CYS A 87 7.79 -9.46 14.96
C CYS A 87 7.27 -10.81 14.43
N HIS A 88 7.97 -11.40 13.48
CA HIS A 88 7.62 -12.71 12.98
C HIS A 88 8.10 -13.76 13.99
N GLU A 89 7.23 -14.17 14.92
CA GLU A 89 7.59 -15.16 15.94
C GLU A 89 7.94 -16.53 15.34
N GLU A 90 7.46 -16.81 14.12
CA GLU A 90 7.76 -18.03 13.40
C GLU A 90 9.02 -17.91 12.56
N TRP A 91 10.07 -18.55 13.06
CA TRP A 91 11.41 -18.73 12.47
C TRP A 91 11.40 -19.63 11.23
N VAL A 92 10.62 -19.25 10.23
CA VAL A 92 10.41 -20.05 9.03
C VAL A 92 11.31 -19.49 7.93
N SER A 93 12.20 -20.35 7.41
CA SER A 93 13.05 -20.03 6.27
C SER A 93 12.18 -19.66 5.06
N VAL A 94 12.70 -18.82 4.16
CA VAL A 94 11.95 -18.46 2.93
C VAL A 94 11.54 -19.69 2.13
N ARG A 95 12.40 -20.72 2.05
CA ARG A 95 12.05 -21.99 1.40
C ARG A 95 10.80 -22.64 2.01
N ALA A 96 10.71 -22.63 3.34
CA ALA A 96 9.55 -23.16 4.04
C ALA A 96 8.32 -22.24 3.88
N ARG A 97 8.49 -20.91 3.87
CA ARG A 97 7.40 -19.96 3.56
C ARG A 97 6.83 -20.15 2.16
N LEU A 98 7.67 -20.46 1.18
CA LEU A 98 7.30 -20.72 -0.20
C LEU A 98 6.72 -22.13 -0.42
N GLY A 99 6.63 -22.96 0.63
CA GLY A 99 6.09 -24.32 0.53
C GLY A 99 6.95 -25.29 -0.30
N LEU A 100 8.22 -24.93 -0.58
CA LEU A 100 9.13 -25.74 -1.37
C LEU A 100 9.65 -26.92 -0.54
N LYS A 101 9.00 -28.09 -0.68
CA LYS A 101 9.47 -29.35 -0.08
C LYS A 101 10.72 -29.85 -0.83
N GLY A 102 11.84 -29.95 -0.12
CA GLY A 102 13.09 -30.54 -0.61
C GLY A 102 14.10 -30.62 0.52
N ASP A 103 14.78 -31.77 0.59
CA ASP A 103 15.58 -32.31 1.70
C ASP A 103 16.13 -31.29 2.71
N GLY A 104 15.94 -31.60 3.99
CA GLY A 104 16.61 -30.90 5.07
C GLY A 104 18.10 -30.78 4.78
N THR A 105 18.68 -29.66 5.20
CA THR A 105 20.13 -29.44 5.23
C THR A 105 20.83 -29.53 3.88
N ASN A 106 20.60 -28.55 2.99
CA ASN A 106 21.68 -28.09 2.11
C ASN A 106 22.51 -26.98 2.78
N ASN A 107 22.44 -26.88 4.11
CA ASN A 107 23.51 -26.27 4.87
C ASN A 107 24.70 -27.24 4.79
N TYR A 108 25.91 -26.70 4.65
CA TYR A 108 27.11 -27.49 4.90
C TYR A 108 26.92 -28.26 6.20
N VAL A 109 27.13 -29.58 6.20
CA VAL A 109 26.87 -30.46 7.36
C VAL A 109 27.49 -29.82 8.61
N GLY A 110 26.64 -29.45 9.59
CA GLY A 110 27.07 -28.82 10.84
C GLY A 110 27.13 -27.27 10.86
N PHE A 111 26.57 -26.58 9.85
CA PHE A 111 26.40 -25.13 9.89
C PHE A 111 24.94 -24.74 10.16
N GLU A 112 24.66 -24.32 11.39
CA GLU A 112 23.38 -23.72 11.78
C GLU A 112 23.57 -22.21 11.97
N PRO A 113 22.92 -21.34 11.16
CA PRO A 113 23.11 -19.88 11.22
C PRO A 113 22.91 -19.30 12.62
N ARG A 114 21.94 -19.82 13.37
CA ARG A 114 21.60 -19.31 14.70
C ARG A 114 22.65 -19.60 15.75
N GLU A 115 23.29 -20.77 15.68
CA GLU A 115 24.43 -21.09 16.53
C GLU A 115 25.63 -20.17 16.28
N ARG A 116 25.63 -19.48 15.13
CA ARG A 116 26.62 -18.47 14.74
C ARG A 116 26.11 -17.03 14.93
N GLY A 117 24.98 -16.84 15.61
CA GLY A 117 24.44 -15.52 15.89
C GLY A 117 23.80 -14.84 14.67
N LEU A 118 23.36 -15.61 13.66
CA LEU A 118 22.68 -15.12 12.46
C LEU A 118 21.24 -15.63 12.41
N ALA A 119 20.29 -14.77 12.02
CA ALA A 119 18.90 -15.17 11.78
C ALA A 119 18.74 -15.94 10.46
N TRP A 120 19.67 -15.75 9.51
CA TRP A 120 19.72 -16.45 8.22
C TRP A 120 21.13 -16.42 7.63
N ALA A 121 21.46 -17.40 6.79
CA ALA A 121 22.65 -17.41 5.96
C ALA A 121 22.36 -18.08 4.61
N PRO A 122 23.11 -17.74 3.53
CA PRO A 122 22.98 -18.41 2.25
C PRO A 122 23.24 -19.93 2.38
N PRO A 123 22.37 -20.79 1.83
CA PRO A 123 22.56 -22.23 1.89
C PRO A 123 23.77 -22.68 1.06
N GLY A 124 24.39 -23.79 1.45
CA GLY A 124 25.47 -24.44 0.70
C GLY A 124 26.87 -23.86 0.90
N LEU A 125 27.03 -22.77 1.66
CA LEU A 125 28.34 -22.16 1.90
C LEU A 125 29.01 -22.67 3.19
N PRO A 126 30.34 -22.84 3.21
CA PRO A 126 31.09 -23.05 4.45
C PRO A 126 31.16 -21.75 5.28
N PRO A 127 31.42 -21.82 6.61
CA PRO A 127 31.33 -20.68 7.52
C PRO A 127 32.17 -19.46 7.11
N ASN A 128 33.38 -19.69 6.62
CA ASN A 128 34.28 -18.63 6.16
C ASN A 128 33.73 -17.89 4.93
N LYS A 129 33.03 -18.60 4.04
CA LYS A 129 32.39 -17.99 2.86
C LYS A 129 31.09 -17.27 3.22
N VAL A 130 30.40 -17.67 4.28
CA VAL A 130 29.25 -16.93 4.81
C VAL A 130 29.67 -15.55 5.32
N GLU A 131 30.75 -15.47 6.11
CA GLU A 131 31.27 -14.17 6.55
C GLU A 131 31.81 -13.33 5.38
N GLU A 132 32.47 -13.95 4.39
CA GLU A 132 32.88 -13.27 3.15
C GLU A 132 31.67 -12.68 2.42
N TYR A 133 30.59 -13.45 2.25
CA TYR A 133 29.35 -12.98 1.62
C TYR A 133 28.76 -11.76 2.35
N PHE A 134 28.63 -11.84 3.69
CA PHE A 134 28.07 -10.73 4.47
C PHE A 134 28.98 -9.51 4.49
N SER A 135 30.31 -9.67 4.35
CA SER A 135 31.24 -8.54 4.23
C SER A 135 31.05 -7.74 2.93
N MET A 136 30.41 -8.35 1.92
CA MET A 136 30.07 -7.66 0.67
C MET A 136 28.78 -6.85 0.77
N LEU A 137 27.96 -7.02 1.82
CA LEU A 137 26.67 -6.36 1.97
C LEU A 137 26.74 -5.14 2.91
N PRO A 138 25.78 -4.20 2.81
CA PRO A 138 25.62 -3.15 3.82
C PRO A 138 25.39 -3.73 5.22
N GLU A 139 25.93 -3.10 6.27
CA GLU A 139 25.81 -3.58 7.65
C GLU A 139 24.36 -3.76 8.10
N ILE A 140 23.47 -2.85 7.69
CA ILE A 140 22.02 -2.92 8.00
C ILE A 140 21.32 -4.14 7.37
N SER A 141 21.93 -4.76 6.35
CA SER A 141 21.38 -5.93 5.67
C SER A 141 21.91 -7.26 6.21
N VAL A 142 22.88 -7.23 7.14
CA VAL A 142 23.44 -8.45 7.74
C VAL A 142 22.56 -8.90 8.91
N PRO A 143 21.87 -10.05 8.85
CA PRO A 143 20.84 -10.42 9.81
C PRO A 143 21.41 -11.04 11.09
N ARG A 144 22.23 -10.30 11.85
CA ARG A 144 22.78 -10.76 13.14
C ARG A 144 21.70 -10.70 14.24
N LEU A 145 21.58 -11.76 15.04
CA LEU A 145 20.58 -11.88 16.10
C LEU A 145 20.69 -10.70 17.09
N GLY A 146 19.54 -10.12 17.44
CA GLY A 146 19.42 -8.99 18.37
C GLY A 146 19.81 -7.63 17.79
N THR A 147 20.25 -7.56 16.53
CA THR A 147 20.72 -6.31 15.90
C THR A 147 19.65 -5.63 15.03
N GLN A 148 19.94 -4.45 14.50
CA GLN A 148 19.06 -3.79 13.53
C GLN A 148 18.92 -4.59 12.24
N GLY A 149 19.94 -5.36 11.85
CA GLY A 149 19.91 -6.16 10.62
C GLY A 149 18.94 -7.35 10.68
N GLU A 150 18.74 -7.96 11.85
CA GLU A 150 17.68 -8.96 12.04
C GLU A 150 16.30 -8.33 11.81
N ARG A 151 16.04 -7.15 12.40
CA ARG A 151 14.77 -6.43 12.23
C ARG A 151 14.55 -5.97 10.80
N HIS A 152 15.63 -5.55 10.13
CA HIS A 152 15.58 -5.17 8.72
C HIS A 152 15.18 -6.37 7.85
N ARG A 153 15.78 -7.55 8.09
CA ARG A 153 15.38 -8.79 7.41
C ARG A 153 13.91 -9.15 7.69
N ASP A 154 13.44 -9.07 8.93
CA ASP A 154 12.05 -9.39 9.27
C ASP A 154 11.06 -8.46 8.56
N ARG A 155 11.38 -7.17 8.48
CA ARG A 155 10.62 -6.20 7.68
C ARG A 155 10.62 -6.58 6.22
N GLN A 156 11.80 -6.86 5.64
CA GLN A 156 11.90 -7.29 4.25
C GLN A 156 11.10 -8.56 3.98
N LEU A 157 11.10 -9.55 4.88
CA LEU A 157 10.27 -10.75 4.75
C LEU A 157 8.77 -10.42 4.74
N SER A 158 8.33 -9.52 5.63
CA SER A 158 6.91 -9.11 5.69
C SER A 158 6.46 -8.35 4.44
N THR A 159 7.36 -7.55 3.85
CA THR A 159 7.05 -6.70 2.70
C THR A 159 7.25 -7.44 1.38
N GLN A 160 8.35 -8.16 1.21
CA GLN A 160 8.70 -8.81 -0.05
C GLN A 160 8.04 -10.17 -0.24
N LEU A 161 7.66 -10.86 0.85
CA LEU A 161 7.03 -12.20 0.84
C LEU A 161 5.79 -12.24 1.77
N PRO A 162 4.78 -11.40 1.52
CA PRO A 162 3.57 -11.33 2.33
C PRO A 162 2.80 -12.66 2.31
N LYS A 163 2.44 -13.19 3.49
CA LYS A 163 1.80 -14.51 3.63
C LYS A 163 0.54 -14.66 2.77
N GLN A 164 -0.27 -13.60 2.67
CA GLN A 164 -1.49 -13.55 1.87
C GLN A 164 -1.26 -13.73 0.36
N ASP A 165 -0.06 -13.43 -0.15
CA ASP A 165 0.26 -13.67 -1.55
C ASP A 165 0.78 -15.09 -1.77
N LEU A 166 1.36 -15.70 -0.73
CA LEU A 166 1.94 -17.04 -0.80
C LEU A 166 0.89 -18.15 -0.72
N ALA A 167 -0.16 -17.96 0.09
CA ALA A 167 -1.22 -18.96 0.23
C ALA A 167 -2.58 -18.34 0.60
N ARG A 168 -3.63 -18.89 -0.01
CA ARG A 168 -5.03 -18.48 0.23
C ARG A 168 -5.50 -18.57 1.67
N ALA A 169 -4.90 -19.47 2.47
CA ALA A 169 -5.23 -19.61 3.89
C ALA A 169 -5.01 -18.31 4.68
N TYR A 170 -4.17 -17.41 4.17
CA TYR A 170 -3.88 -16.12 4.77
C TYR A 170 -4.64 -14.95 4.10
N CYS A 171 -5.42 -15.20 3.05
CA CYS A 171 -6.29 -14.20 2.43
C CYS A 171 -7.59 -14.10 3.22
N ARG A 172 -7.93 -12.89 3.70
CA ARG A 172 -9.17 -12.62 4.43
C ARG A 172 -10.26 -12.05 3.54
N HIS A 173 -9.89 -11.42 2.44
CA HIS A 173 -10.81 -10.70 1.55
C HIS A 173 -10.90 -11.31 0.14
N LEU A 174 -10.31 -12.50 -0.06
CA LEU A 174 -10.46 -13.25 -1.29
C LEU A 174 -11.86 -13.87 -1.38
N ASP A 175 -12.64 -13.42 -2.35
CA ASP A 175 -13.94 -13.99 -2.66
C ASP A 175 -13.81 -15.46 -3.11
N PRO A 176 -14.62 -16.39 -2.56
CA PRO A 176 -14.70 -17.78 -3.01
C PRO A 176 -14.85 -17.94 -4.53
N GLN A 177 -15.55 -17.03 -5.22
CA GLN A 177 -15.73 -17.09 -6.67
C GLN A 177 -14.44 -16.87 -7.46
N HIS A 178 -13.47 -16.16 -6.88
CA HIS A 178 -12.18 -15.83 -7.50
C HIS A 178 -11.02 -16.70 -6.99
N SER A 179 -11.32 -17.67 -6.13
CA SER A 179 -10.35 -18.58 -5.55
C SER A 179 -9.51 -19.34 -6.59
N ALA A 180 -10.14 -19.82 -7.67
CA ALA A 180 -9.42 -20.49 -8.75
C ALA A 180 -8.43 -19.55 -9.46
N SER A 181 -8.79 -18.28 -9.68
CA SER A 181 -7.87 -17.31 -10.27
C SER A 181 -6.68 -17.01 -9.36
N ALA A 182 -6.87 -17.05 -8.04
CA ALA A 182 -5.79 -16.88 -7.08
C ALA A 182 -4.86 -18.11 -7.08
N ASP A 183 -5.41 -19.31 -7.12
CA ASP A 183 -4.63 -20.55 -7.23
C ASP A 183 -3.80 -20.59 -8.51
N ASP A 184 -4.42 -20.27 -9.65
CA ASP A 184 -3.74 -20.22 -10.96
C ASP A 184 -2.59 -19.20 -10.94
N PHE A 185 -2.79 -18.06 -10.30
CA PHE A 185 -1.76 -17.03 -10.14
C PHE A 185 -0.59 -17.52 -9.28
N MET A 186 -0.86 -18.10 -8.11
CA MET A 186 0.18 -18.62 -7.21
C MET A 186 0.94 -19.79 -7.85
N ALA A 187 0.24 -20.68 -8.56
CA ALA A 187 0.85 -21.78 -9.30
C ALA A 187 1.75 -21.28 -10.43
N ALA A 188 1.25 -20.36 -11.27
CA ALA A 188 2.02 -19.77 -12.34
C ALA A 188 3.25 -19.01 -11.82
N ARG A 189 3.12 -18.26 -10.72
CA ARG A 189 4.26 -17.63 -10.04
C ARG A 189 5.31 -18.68 -9.67
N ASN A 190 4.91 -19.71 -8.93
CA ASN A 190 5.83 -20.72 -8.42
C ASN A 190 6.54 -21.51 -9.54
N GLU A 191 5.85 -21.80 -10.63
CA GLU A 191 6.41 -22.59 -11.73
C GLU A 191 7.24 -21.72 -12.68
N ILE A 192 6.76 -20.53 -13.03
CA ILE A 192 7.26 -19.75 -14.17
C ILE A 192 8.17 -18.61 -13.73
N ALA A 193 7.88 -17.93 -12.62
CA ALA A 193 8.56 -16.68 -12.27
C ALA A 193 9.48 -16.77 -11.04
N LEU A 194 9.05 -17.44 -9.99
CA LEU A 194 9.74 -17.50 -8.70
C LEU A 194 10.89 -18.50 -8.71
N ASP A 195 12.00 -18.13 -8.09
CA ASP A 195 13.14 -18.99 -7.80
C ASP A 195 13.93 -18.45 -6.59
N ILE A 196 14.90 -19.21 -6.09
CA ILE A 196 15.81 -18.80 -5.01
C ILE A 196 17.24 -18.80 -5.57
N GLY A 197 17.91 -17.66 -5.45
CA GLY A 197 19.29 -17.51 -5.91
C GLY A 197 20.25 -18.41 -5.13
N THR A 198 21.31 -18.86 -5.78
CA THR A 198 22.38 -19.63 -5.14
C THR A 198 23.65 -18.82 -5.08
N VAL A 199 24.35 -18.84 -3.93
CA VAL A 199 25.64 -18.17 -3.82
C VAL A 199 26.75 -19.14 -4.22
N GLN A 200 27.62 -18.70 -5.11
CA GLN A 200 28.74 -19.49 -5.61
C GLN A 200 29.95 -18.60 -5.92
N GLU A 201 31.11 -19.22 -6.11
CA GLU A 201 32.32 -18.53 -6.58
C GLU A 201 32.34 -18.44 -8.11
N VAL A 202 32.95 -17.37 -8.62
CA VAL A 202 33.20 -17.19 -10.04
C VAL A 202 34.40 -18.04 -10.47
N PHE A 203 34.17 -19.08 -11.27
CA PHE A 203 35.23 -19.93 -11.83
C PHE A 203 35.59 -19.58 -13.28
N GLU A 204 34.73 -18.86 -14.00
CA GLU A 204 34.94 -18.50 -15.39
C GLU A 204 35.44 -17.06 -15.53
N ARG A 205 36.29 -16.82 -16.54
CA ARG A 205 36.78 -15.47 -16.87
C ARG A 205 35.79 -14.79 -17.83
N ASN A 206 35.70 -13.47 -17.76
CA ASN A 206 34.81 -12.62 -18.59
C ASN A 206 33.31 -12.76 -18.29
N GLN A 207 32.94 -13.12 -17.07
CA GLN A 207 31.55 -13.03 -16.62
C GLN A 207 31.25 -11.59 -16.16
N GLU A 208 30.05 -11.10 -16.41
CA GLU A 208 29.60 -9.75 -16.04
C GLU A 208 28.37 -9.82 -15.13
N CYS A 209 28.20 -8.79 -14.31
CA CYS A 209 27.04 -8.70 -13.44
C CYS A 209 25.78 -8.32 -14.26
N GLY A 210 24.71 -9.11 -14.13
CA GLY A 210 23.43 -8.91 -14.82
C GLY A 210 22.64 -7.65 -14.45
N ALA A 211 23.17 -6.80 -13.58
CA ALA A 211 22.54 -5.56 -13.12
C ALA A 211 23.43 -4.32 -13.35
N CYS A 212 24.72 -4.35 -12.95
CA CYS A 212 25.62 -3.22 -13.16
C CYS A 212 26.51 -3.35 -14.41
N HIS A 213 26.52 -4.51 -15.06
CA HIS A 213 27.36 -4.83 -16.23
C HIS A 213 28.88 -4.74 -16.00
N GLU A 214 29.32 -4.55 -14.76
CA GLU A 214 30.73 -4.59 -14.40
C GLU A 214 31.25 -6.04 -14.33
N PRO A 215 32.54 -6.27 -14.65
CA PRO A 215 33.12 -7.60 -14.70
C PRO A 215 33.20 -8.24 -13.31
N LEU A 216 32.86 -9.52 -13.24
CA LEU A 216 32.91 -10.31 -12.03
C LEU A 216 34.34 -10.82 -11.79
N LYS A 217 34.88 -10.56 -10.60
CA LYS A 217 36.24 -10.96 -10.23
C LYS A 217 36.32 -12.48 -10.03
N TYR A 218 37.31 -13.12 -10.64
CA TYR A 218 37.58 -14.54 -10.41
C TYR A 218 37.76 -14.87 -8.91
N GLY A 219 37.08 -15.92 -8.45
CA GLY A 219 37.06 -16.36 -7.05
C GLY A 219 36.23 -15.50 -6.10
N SER A 220 35.59 -14.42 -6.57
CA SER A 220 34.64 -13.66 -5.75
C SER A 220 33.29 -14.37 -5.66
N LEU A 221 32.56 -14.10 -4.58
CA LEU A 221 31.20 -14.62 -4.38
C LEU A 221 30.18 -13.82 -5.19
N VAL A 222 29.28 -14.55 -5.83
CA VAL A 222 28.19 -14.02 -6.66
C VAL A 222 26.90 -14.77 -6.38
N VAL A 223 25.77 -14.11 -6.64
CA VAL A 223 24.44 -14.73 -6.62
C VAL A 223 24.09 -15.16 -8.04
N MET A 224 23.84 -16.45 -8.24
CA MET A 224 23.33 -17.01 -9.48
C MET A 224 21.80 -16.99 -9.46
N ALA A 225 21.20 -16.27 -10.40
CA ALA A 225 19.77 -16.29 -10.68
C ALA A 225 19.50 -17.33 -11.77
N SER A 226 19.37 -18.60 -11.39
CA SER A 226 19.24 -19.74 -12.33
C SER A 226 18.15 -19.55 -13.38
N LYS A 227 17.01 -18.95 -12.99
CA LYS A 227 15.88 -18.69 -13.89
C LYS A 227 16.16 -17.61 -14.94
N ARG A 228 17.05 -16.65 -14.65
CA ARG A 228 17.57 -15.68 -15.65
C ARG A 228 18.83 -16.15 -16.36
N GLY A 229 19.51 -17.17 -15.82
CA GLY A 229 20.82 -17.62 -16.30
C GLY A 229 21.91 -16.56 -16.14
N GLN A 230 21.85 -15.74 -15.10
CA GLN A 230 22.79 -14.62 -14.89
C GLN A 230 23.35 -14.55 -13.47
N LEU A 231 24.55 -13.96 -13.39
CA LEU A 231 25.30 -13.75 -12.16
C LEU A 231 25.19 -12.30 -11.68
N TYR A 232 25.15 -12.10 -10.37
CA TYR A 232 25.05 -10.79 -9.76
C TYR A 232 26.06 -10.65 -8.63
N HIS A 233 26.62 -9.45 -8.46
CA HIS A 233 27.21 -9.10 -7.19
C HIS A 233 26.15 -9.22 -6.08
N PRO A 234 26.51 -9.63 -4.86
CA PRO A 234 25.57 -9.71 -3.74
C PRO A 234 24.78 -8.40 -3.52
N VAL A 235 25.44 -7.25 -3.64
CA VAL A 235 24.80 -5.91 -3.52
C VAL A 235 23.91 -5.52 -4.71
N CYS A 236 24.11 -6.16 -5.85
CA CYS A 236 23.35 -5.88 -7.07
C CYS A 236 22.12 -6.80 -7.19
N PHE A 237 21.97 -7.79 -6.32
CA PHE A 237 20.85 -8.72 -6.31
C PHE A 237 19.63 -8.10 -5.59
N LYS A 238 19.03 -7.11 -6.26
CA LYS A 238 17.97 -6.24 -5.72
C LYS A 238 16.73 -6.26 -6.59
N CYS A 239 15.59 -5.92 -6.00
CA CYS A 239 14.35 -5.73 -6.73
C CYS A 239 14.40 -4.42 -7.54
N THR A 240 14.01 -4.48 -8.82
CA THR A 240 13.98 -3.31 -9.71
C THR A 240 13.05 -2.19 -9.22
N HIS A 241 11.96 -2.52 -8.52
CA HIS A 241 10.94 -1.54 -8.13
C HIS A 241 11.27 -0.80 -6.81
N CYS A 242 11.69 -1.51 -5.76
CA CYS A 242 12.02 -0.88 -4.47
C CYS A 242 13.51 -0.67 -4.21
N ASP A 243 14.40 -1.13 -5.09
CA ASP A 243 15.85 -1.05 -4.94
C ASP A 243 16.43 -1.79 -3.71
N GLU A 244 15.61 -2.56 -3.01
CA GLU A 244 16.00 -3.36 -1.84
C GLU A 244 16.59 -4.71 -2.25
N LEU A 245 17.55 -5.22 -1.46
CA LEU A 245 18.08 -6.57 -1.62
C LEU A 245 16.96 -7.62 -1.52
N LEU A 246 17.02 -8.63 -2.39
CA LEU A 246 16.02 -9.69 -2.45
C LEU A 246 16.17 -10.63 -1.25
N VAL A 247 15.16 -10.61 -0.38
CA VAL A 247 15.24 -11.24 0.95
C VAL A 247 15.45 -12.75 0.85
N ASP A 248 16.45 -13.26 1.59
CA ASP A 248 16.90 -14.65 1.56
C ASP A 248 17.10 -15.21 0.14
N LEU A 249 17.48 -14.35 -0.81
CA LEU A 249 17.70 -14.66 -2.22
C LEU A 249 16.45 -15.09 -2.99
N ALA A 250 15.23 -14.91 -2.47
CA ALA A 250 14.02 -15.20 -3.23
C ALA A 250 13.68 -14.07 -4.20
N TYR A 251 13.38 -14.44 -5.44
CA TYR A 251 13.14 -13.49 -6.51
C TYR A 251 12.13 -14.03 -7.53
N CYS A 252 11.45 -13.11 -8.20
CA CYS A 252 10.62 -13.39 -9.35
C CYS A 252 11.24 -12.75 -10.60
N VAL A 253 11.17 -13.44 -11.73
CA VAL A 253 11.54 -12.90 -13.05
C VAL A 253 10.30 -12.49 -13.81
N HIS A 254 10.28 -11.25 -14.30
CA HIS A 254 9.27 -10.75 -15.24
C HIS A 254 9.94 -9.82 -16.24
N ASP A 255 9.64 -9.98 -17.54
CA ASP A 255 10.24 -9.20 -18.63
C ASP A 255 11.76 -9.03 -18.49
N ASP A 256 12.46 -10.15 -18.27
CA ASP A 256 13.93 -10.23 -18.09
C ASP A 256 14.51 -9.40 -16.93
N THR A 257 13.68 -8.96 -15.99
CA THR A 257 14.08 -8.18 -14.81
C THR A 257 13.72 -8.87 -13.49
N LEU A 258 14.42 -8.50 -12.42
CA LEU A 258 14.26 -9.10 -11.09
C LEU A 258 13.28 -8.29 -10.23
N TYR A 259 12.31 -8.97 -9.64
CA TYR A 259 11.37 -8.40 -8.68
C TYR A 259 11.36 -9.20 -7.40
N CYS A 260 11.04 -8.56 -6.27
CA CYS A 260 10.55 -9.29 -5.13
C CYS A 260 9.16 -9.85 -5.44
N GLU A 261 8.69 -10.82 -4.66
CA GLU A 261 7.41 -11.47 -4.93
C GLU A 261 6.25 -10.47 -4.90
N ARG A 262 6.24 -9.56 -3.93
CA ARG A 262 5.24 -8.48 -3.83
C ARG A 262 5.16 -7.63 -5.10
N HIS A 263 6.28 -7.10 -5.59
CA HIS A 263 6.27 -6.22 -6.76
C HIS A 263 5.97 -6.99 -8.04
N TYR A 264 6.46 -8.23 -8.17
CA TYR A 264 6.02 -9.11 -9.25
C TYR A 264 4.50 -9.27 -9.27
N ALA A 265 3.88 -9.43 -8.10
CA ALA A 265 2.44 -9.55 -8.02
C ALA A 265 1.71 -8.24 -8.37
N GLU A 266 2.24 -7.10 -7.95
CA GLU A 266 1.69 -5.77 -8.25
C GLU A 266 1.78 -5.40 -9.74
N GLU A 267 2.77 -5.90 -10.49
CA GLU A 267 2.82 -5.77 -11.95
C GLU A 267 1.65 -6.48 -12.65
N LEU A 268 1.10 -7.53 -12.03
CA LEU A 268 0.11 -8.42 -12.66
C LEU A 268 -1.30 -8.24 -12.09
N LYS A 269 -1.44 -7.82 -10.84
CA LYS A 269 -2.70 -7.70 -10.11
C LYS A 269 -2.70 -6.43 -9.25
N PRO A 270 -3.80 -5.66 -9.22
CA PRO A 270 -3.90 -4.50 -8.33
C PRO A 270 -3.90 -4.96 -6.88
N ARG A 271 -3.25 -4.20 -5.99
CA ARG A 271 -3.26 -4.46 -4.54
C ARG A 271 -4.13 -3.45 -3.83
N CYS A 272 -4.99 -3.93 -2.93
CA CYS A 272 -5.84 -3.06 -2.14
C CYS A 272 -5.05 -2.29 -1.09
N ALA A 273 -5.07 -0.95 -1.17
CA ALA A 273 -4.38 -0.08 -0.22
C ALA A 273 -4.93 -0.10 1.23
N ALA A 274 -6.11 -0.68 1.45
CA ALA A 274 -6.68 -0.80 2.80
C ALA A 274 -6.27 -2.10 3.51
N CYS A 275 -6.31 -3.24 2.81
CA CYS A 275 -6.08 -4.55 3.43
C CYS A 275 -4.75 -5.20 3.01
N ASP A 276 -4.04 -4.64 2.03
CA ASP A 276 -2.75 -5.13 1.52
C ASP A 276 -2.82 -6.50 0.81
N GLU A 277 -4.03 -6.91 0.37
CA GLU A 277 -4.26 -8.13 -0.41
C GLU A 277 -4.40 -7.81 -1.91
N LEU A 278 -3.98 -8.75 -2.76
CA LEU A 278 -4.20 -8.69 -4.20
C LEU A 278 -5.69 -8.80 -4.54
N ILE A 279 -6.13 -8.00 -5.51
CA ILE A 279 -7.50 -7.95 -5.97
C ILE A 279 -7.64 -8.87 -7.18
N PHE A 280 -8.30 -10.01 -6.98
CA PHE A 280 -8.59 -10.97 -8.05
C PHE A 280 -9.94 -10.72 -8.76
N SER A 281 -10.79 -9.86 -8.20
CA SER A 281 -12.02 -9.44 -8.84
C SER A 281 -11.74 -8.57 -10.08
N GLY A 282 -12.58 -8.71 -11.10
CA GLY A 282 -12.54 -7.83 -12.27
C GLY A 282 -13.03 -6.41 -11.99
N GLU A 283 -13.77 -6.24 -10.90
CA GLU A 283 -14.34 -4.97 -10.44
C GLU A 283 -13.65 -4.52 -9.16
N TYR A 284 -13.17 -3.28 -9.15
CA TYR A 284 -12.50 -2.66 -8.02
C TYR A 284 -12.50 -1.13 -8.18
N THR A 285 -12.20 -0.41 -7.11
CA THR A 285 -12.21 1.06 -7.12
C THR A 285 -10.78 1.58 -7.30
N LYS A 286 -10.60 2.52 -8.25
CA LYS A 286 -9.38 3.34 -8.35
C LYS A 286 -9.64 4.71 -7.75
N ALA A 287 -8.90 5.07 -6.71
CA ALA A 287 -9.02 6.38 -6.07
C ALA A 287 -7.68 6.76 -5.43
N MET A 288 -7.33 8.05 -5.47
CA MET A 288 -6.09 8.58 -4.88
C MET A 288 -4.82 7.90 -5.40
N ASN A 289 -4.76 7.57 -6.70
CA ASN A 289 -3.68 6.80 -7.32
C ASN A 289 -3.42 5.43 -6.66
N LYS A 290 -4.44 4.86 -6.02
CA LYS A 290 -4.40 3.54 -5.36
C LYS A 290 -5.60 2.70 -5.78
N ASP A 291 -5.45 1.39 -5.65
CA ASP A 291 -6.50 0.42 -5.92
C ASP A 291 -7.13 -0.07 -4.61
N TRP A 292 -8.43 -0.37 -4.65
CA TRP A 292 -9.22 -0.73 -3.48
C TRP A 292 -10.22 -1.82 -3.84
N HIS A 293 -10.35 -2.85 -3.01
CA HIS A 293 -11.50 -3.76 -3.09
C HIS A 293 -12.82 -2.97 -2.98
N SER A 294 -13.88 -3.53 -3.58
CA SER A 294 -15.25 -3.03 -3.40
C SER A 294 -15.58 -2.99 -1.91
N GLY A 295 -15.91 -1.80 -1.39
CA GLY A 295 -16.22 -1.60 0.03
C GLY A 295 -15.01 -1.42 0.95
N HIS A 296 -13.78 -1.29 0.43
CA HIS A 296 -12.59 -0.92 1.24
C HIS A 296 -12.19 0.56 1.11
N PHE A 297 -12.66 1.23 0.06
CA PHE A 297 -12.57 2.68 -0.05
C PHE A 297 -13.73 3.30 0.73
N CYS A 298 -13.50 3.57 2.01
CA CYS A 298 -14.53 4.03 2.95
C CYS A 298 -14.19 5.37 3.59
N CYS A 299 -15.24 6.06 4.06
CA CYS A 299 -15.12 7.26 4.86
C CYS A 299 -14.34 6.99 6.13
N TRP A 300 -13.33 7.81 6.42
CA TRP A 300 -12.50 7.69 7.61
C TRP A 300 -13.28 7.79 8.93
N GLN A 301 -14.43 8.48 8.93
CA GLN A 301 -15.21 8.73 10.14
C GLN A 301 -16.29 7.67 10.40
N CYS A 302 -16.99 7.20 9.36
CA CYS A 302 -18.17 6.34 9.50
C CYS A 302 -18.03 4.97 8.84
N ASP A 303 -16.89 4.70 8.21
CA ASP A 303 -16.59 3.46 7.46
C ASP A 303 -17.58 3.13 6.32
N GLU A 304 -18.46 4.07 5.95
CA GLU A 304 -19.36 3.93 4.81
C GLU A 304 -18.57 3.94 3.49
N SER A 305 -18.91 3.04 2.58
CA SER A 305 -18.27 2.93 1.26
C SER A 305 -18.42 4.23 0.47
N LEU A 306 -17.31 4.72 -0.07
CA LEU A 306 -17.24 5.90 -0.91
C LEU A 306 -17.20 5.55 -2.41
N THR A 307 -17.27 4.26 -2.76
CA THR A 307 -17.34 3.83 -4.16
C THR A 307 -18.58 4.44 -4.83
N GLY A 308 -18.34 5.23 -5.90
CA GLY A 308 -19.41 5.93 -6.63
C GLY A 308 -20.02 7.13 -5.89
N GLN A 309 -19.49 7.50 -4.73
CA GLN A 309 -19.96 8.64 -3.93
C GLN A 309 -18.98 9.82 -4.03
N ARG A 310 -19.50 11.03 -3.84
CA ARG A 310 -18.65 12.23 -3.66
C ARG A 310 -17.99 12.17 -2.28
N TYR A 311 -16.72 12.55 -2.21
CA TYR A 311 -15.94 12.60 -0.98
C TYR A 311 -15.01 13.81 -0.97
N VAL A 312 -14.49 14.13 0.22
CA VAL A 312 -13.56 15.24 0.46
C VAL A 312 -12.30 14.68 1.11
N LEU A 313 -11.13 15.12 0.64
CA LEU A 313 -9.85 14.76 1.23
C LEU A 313 -9.44 15.81 2.27
N ARG A 314 -9.07 15.34 3.46
CA ARG A 314 -8.43 16.13 4.52
C ARG A 314 -7.30 15.32 5.11
N ASP A 315 -6.10 15.89 5.12
CA ASP A 315 -4.88 15.26 5.63
C ASP A 315 -4.67 13.84 5.06
N GLU A 316 -4.87 13.66 3.75
CA GLU A 316 -4.83 12.36 3.06
C GLU A 316 -5.90 11.32 3.46
N HIS A 317 -6.90 11.71 4.26
CA HIS A 317 -8.01 10.83 4.65
C HIS A 317 -9.30 11.20 3.88
N PRO A 318 -10.00 10.22 3.30
CA PRO A 318 -11.26 10.47 2.59
C PRO A 318 -12.46 10.50 3.54
N TYR A 319 -13.27 11.55 3.45
CA TYR A 319 -14.50 11.73 4.22
C TYR A 319 -15.72 11.78 3.29
N CYS A 320 -16.83 11.14 3.68
CA CYS A 320 -18.10 11.40 3.02
C CYS A 320 -18.55 12.84 3.30
N ILE A 321 -19.37 13.43 2.42
CA ILE A 321 -19.84 14.81 2.56
C ILE A 321 -20.51 15.04 3.93
N LYS A 322 -21.37 14.11 4.37
CA LYS A 322 -22.08 14.21 5.66
C LYS A 322 -21.11 14.32 6.84
N CYS A 323 -20.10 13.44 6.89
CA CYS A 323 -19.11 13.47 7.96
C CYS A 323 -18.25 14.73 7.89
N TYR A 324 -17.81 15.10 6.69
CA TYR A 324 -17.02 16.32 6.48
C TYR A 324 -17.78 17.56 6.98
N GLU A 325 -19.03 17.73 6.54
CA GLU A 325 -19.85 18.87 6.96
C GLU A 325 -20.13 18.86 8.45
N SER A 326 -20.40 17.70 9.05
CA SER A 326 -20.68 17.62 10.49
C SER A 326 -19.50 18.00 11.39
N ILE A 327 -18.26 17.84 10.90
CA ILE A 327 -17.04 18.08 11.69
C ILE A 327 -16.41 19.44 11.34
N PHE A 328 -16.50 19.86 10.08
CA PHE A 328 -15.70 20.96 9.55
C PHE A 328 -16.51 22.11 8.95
N ALA A 329 -17.83 21.97 8.71
CA ALA A 329 -18.60 23.06 8.13
C ALA A 329 -18.87 24.17 9.16
N ASN A 330 -18.77 25.42 8.69
CA ASN A 330 -19.11 26.59 9.50
C ASN A 330 -20.64 26.72 9.64
N GLY A 331 -21.08 27.24 10.78
CA GLY A 331 -22.48 27.60 10.99
C GLY A 331 -22.77 29.00 10.43
N CYS A 332 -23.91 29.15 9.75
CA CYS A 332 -24.36 30.46 9.28
C CYS A 332 -24.91 31.29 10.44
N GLU A 333 -24.40 32.51 10.62
CA GLU A 333 -24.77 33.42 11.72
C GLU A 333 -26.24 33.88 11.67
N GLU A 334 -26.85 33.91 10.48
CA GLU A 334 -28.24 34.35 10.31
C GLU A 334 -29.27 33.23 10.55
N CYS A 335 -28.99 32.02 10.07
CA CYS A 335 -29.96 30.92 10.09
C CYS A 335 -29.57 29.74 10.98
N ASN A 336 -28.36 29.76 11.55
CA ASN A 336 -27.77 28.72 12.40
C ASN A 336 -27.67 27.33 11.75
N LYS A 337 -27.81 27.23 10.43
CA LYS A 337 -27.58 25.99 9.67
C LYS A 337 -26.14 25.95 9.16
N ILE A 338 -25.60 24.74 9.02
CA ILE A 338 -24.28 24.53 8.42
C ILE A 338 -24.24 25.05 6.98
N ILE A 339 -23.09 25.62 6.59
CA ILE A 339 -22.80 26.00 5.22
C ILE A 339 -22.16 24.78 4.56
N GLY A 340 -22.96 24.06 3.78
CA GLY A 340 -22.54 22.83 3.12
C GLY A 340 -21.45 23.07 2.07
N ILE A 341 -20.76 22.02 1.66
CA ILE A 341 -19.63 22.11 0.72
C ILE A 341 -20.02 22.67 -0.66
N ASP A 342 -21.29 22.49 -1.04
CA ASP A 342 -21.83 22.99 -2.31
C ASP A 342 -22.28 24.47 -2.21
N SER A 343 -22.19 25.08 -1.03
CA SER A 343 -22.57 26.48 -0.80
C SER A 343 -21.34 27.38 -0.68
N LYS A 344 -21.44 28.59 -1.24
CA LYS A 344 -20.41 29.63 -1.06
C LYS A 344 -20.43 30.12 0.40
N ASP A 345 -19.33 29.88 1.11
CA ASP A 345 -19.09 30.36 2.48
C ASP A 345 -18.56 31.79 2.44
N LEU A 346 -19.40 32.76 2.83
CA LEU A 346 -19.01 34.16 2.97
C LEU A 346 -18.60 34.41 4.41
N SER A 347 -17.37 34.89 4.61
CA SER A 347 -16.81 35.12 5.95
C SER A 347 -16.41 36.56 6.21
N TYR A 348 -16.60 37.02 7.45
CA TYR A 348 -16.15 38.32 7.94
C TYR A 348 -15.98 38.28 9.47
N LYS A 349 -14.80 38.62 9.98
CA LYS A 349 -14.46 38.58 11.43
C LYS A 349 -14.85 37.26 12.10
N ASP A 350 -14.40 36.15 11.54
CA ASP A 350 -14.64 34.78 12.03
C ASP A 350 -16.12 34.35 12.08
N LYS A 351 -17.00 35.13 11.46
CA LYS A 351 -18.42 34.79 11.26
C LYS A 351 -18.65 34.40 9.81
N HIS A 352 -19.65 33.55 9.62
CA HIS A 352 -19.91 32.89 8.36
C HIS A 352 -21.38 33.02 7.97
N TRP A 353 -21.67 33.15 6.68
CA TRP A 353 -23.03 33.24 6.15
C TRP A 353 -23.14 32.45 4.85
N HIS A 354 -24.31 31.85 4.63
CA HIS A 354 -24.71 31.49 3.26
C HIS A 354 -24.82 32.77 2.42
N GLU A 355 -24.57 32.65 1.12
CA GLU A 355 -24.77 33.76 0.18
C GLU A 355 -26.16 34.41 0.29
N ALA A 356 -27.22 33.58 0.38
CA ALA A 356 -28.59 34.05 0.57
C ALA A 356 -28.87 34.68 1.94
N CYS A 357 -28.01 34.42 2.93
CA CYS A 357 -28.13 34.95 4.29
C CYS A 357 -27.30 36.22 4.52
N PHE A 358 -26.40 36.56 3.59
CA PHE A 358 -25.54 37.74 3.68
C PHE A 358 -26.29 39.02 3.28
N LEU A 359 -27.24 39.39 4.12
CA LEU A 359 -28.21 40.45 3.88
C LEU A 359 -28.06 41.58 4.91
N CYS A 360 -28.40 42.80 4.51
CA CYS A 360 -28.47 43.94 5.42
C CYS A 360 -29.48 43.65 6.53
N HIS A 361 -29.08 43.82 7.80
CA HIS A 361 -29.94 43.58 8.95
C HIS A 361 -31.23 44.44 8.93
N LYS A 362 -31.17 45.65 8.36
CA LYS A 362 -32.31 46.58 8.34
C LYS A 362 -33.22 46.38 7.12
N CYS A 363 -32.66 46.42 5.91
CA CYS A 363 -33.44 46.43 4.67
C CYS A 363 -33.41 45.11 3.90
N ARG A 364 -32.70 44.09 4.40
CA ARG A 364 -32.58 42.75 3.82
C ARG A 364 -32.02 42.69 2.38
N VAL A 365 -31.46 43.78 1.86
CA VAL A 365 -30.76 43.76 0.57
C VAL A 365 -29.51 42.88 0.67
N SER A 366 -29.24 42.08 -0.38
CA SER A 366 -27.98 41.32 -0.48
C SER A 366 -26.78 42.26 -0.46
N LEU A 367 -25.82 41.92 0.39
CA LEU A 367 -24.53 42.59 0.59
C LEU A 367 -23.39 41.91 -0.16
N VAL A 368 -23.67 40.82 -0.88
CA VAL A 368 -22.69 40.12 -1.71
C VAL A 368 -22.11 41.10 -2.72
N ASP A 369 -20.77 41.16 -2.80
CA ASP A 369 -19.99 42.05 -3.66
C ASP A 369 -20.28 43.56 -3.49
N LYS A 370 -20.85 43.97 -2.33
CA LYS A 370 -21.13 45.38 -2.00
C LYS A 370 -20.37 45.81 -0.76
N GLN A 371 -20.08 47.11 -0.68
CA GLN A 371 -19.57 47.70 0.56
C GLN A 371 -20.65 47.64 1.67
N PHE A 372 -20.23 47.22 2.85
CA PHE A 372 -21.08 47.09 4.03
C PHE A 372 -20.35 47.58 5.29
N GLY A 373 -21.12 47.99 6.29
CA GLY A 373 -20.61 48.34 7.61
C GLY A 373 -21.07 47.31 8.65
N SER A 374 -20.20 46.98 9.60
CA SER A 374 -20.53 46.11 10.75
C SER A 374 -20.64 46.93 12.04
N LYS A 375 -21.69 46.73 12.84
CA LYS A 375 -21.84 47.34 14.17
C LYS A 375 -22.64 46.41 15.10
N VAL A 376 -22.16 46.21 16.33
CA VAL A 376 -22.76 45.29 17.33
C VAL A 376 -23.11 43.94 16.71
N ASP A 377 -22.10 43.31 16.08
CA ASP A 377 -22.22 41.98 15.48
C ASP A 377 -23.22 41.82 14.32
N LYS A 378 -23.77 42.94 13.83
CA LYS A 378 -24.70 42.98 12.69
C LYS A 378 -24.10 43.70 11.50
N ILE A 379 -24.50 43.29 10.30
CA ILE A 379 -24.05 43.84 9.02
C ILE A 379 -25.13 44.71 8.38
N TYR A 380 -24.73 45.84 7.78
CA TYR A 380 -25.62 46.83 7.18
C TYR A 380 -25.08 47.29 5.83
N CYS A 381 -25.95 47.55 4.85
CA CYS A 381 -25.54 48.26 3.64
C CYS A 381 -25.12 49.70 3.98
N GLY A 382 -24.28 50.33 3.15
CA GLY A 382 -23.79 51.70 3.38
C GLY A 382 -24.90 52.69 3.75
N ASN A 383 -25.99 52.72 2.97
CA ASN A 383 -27.13 53.61 3.25
C ASN A 383 -27.76 53.38 4.63
N CYS A 384 -27.95 52.13 5.04
CA CYS A 384 -28.53 51.80 6.34
C CYS A 384 -27.57 52.03 7.50
N TYR A 385 -26.26 51.89 7.24
CA TYR A 385 -25.21 52.16 8.19
C TYR A 385 -25.14 53.67 8.47
N ASP A 386 -24.98 54.48 7.42
CA ASP A 386 -24.89 55.93 7.54
C ASP A 386 -26.14 56.53 8.18
N ALA A 387 -27.32 56.06 7.77
CA ALA A 387 -28.59 56.55 8.32
C ALA A 387 -28.74 56.32 9.83
N GLN A 388 -28.09 55.29 10.39
CA GLN A 388 -28.21 54.94 11.81
C GLN A 388 -27.00 55.40 12.64
N PHE A 389 -25.81 55.46 12.05
CA PHE A 389 -24.56 55.54 12.79
C PHE A 389 -23.63 56.66 12.34
N ALA A 390 -23.85 57.29 11.18
CA ALA A 390 -23.01 58.41 10.75
C ALA A 390 -23.36 59.66 11.57
N SER A 391 -22.31 60.36 12.02
CA SER A 391 -22.42 61.68 12.62
C SER A 391 -22.94 62.67 11.57
N ARG A 392 -23.88 63.53 11.99
CA ARG A 392 -24.48 64.55 11.12
C ARG A 392 -24.04 65.94 11.58
N CYS A 393 -23.92 66.85 10.63
CA CYS A 393 -23.65 68.26 10.92
C CYS A 393 -24.90 68.94 11.50
N ASP A 394 -24.76 69.59 12.66
CA ASP A 394 -25.86 70.31 13.33
C ASP A 394 -26.39 71.52 12.52
N GLY A 395 -25.57 72.03 11.59
CA GLY A 395 -25.95 73.16 10.74
C GLY A 395 -26.74 72.77 9.47
N CYS A 396 -26.36 71.68 8.79
CA CYS A 396 -26.96 71.30 7.50
C CYS A 396 -27.62 69.92 7.47
N GLY A 397 -27.50 69.10 8.51
CA GLY A 397 -28.13 67.78 8.62
C GLY A 397 -27.47 66.66 7.77
N GLU A 398 -26.47 67.01 6.96
CA GLU A 398 -25.71 66.08 6.12
C GLU A 398 -24.75 65.23 6.96
N ILE A 399 -24.48 64.01 6.47
CA ILE A 399 -23.55 63.06 7.09
C ILE A 399 -22.10 63.44 6.79
N PHE A 400 -21.22 63.33 7.79
CA PHE A 400 -19.78 63.45 7.56
C PHE A 400 -19.27 62.19 6.84
N ARG A 401 -19.03 62.29 5.53
CA ARG A 401 -18.36 61.23 4.75
C ARG A 401 -16.85 61.47 4.79
N ALA A 402 -16.08 60.46 5.20
CA ALA A 402 -14.62 60.47 5.20
C ALA A 402 -14.07 60.19 3.80
#